data_AF-A0A5C5AYT7-F1
#
_entry.id   AF-A0A5C5AYT7-F1
#
_cell.length_a   1.000
_cell.length_b   1.000
_cell.length_c   1.000
_cell.angle_alpha   90.00
_cell.angle_beta   90.00
_cell.angle_gamma   90.00
#
_symmetry.space_group_name_H-M   'P 1'
#
loop_
_entity.id
_entity.type
_entity.pdbx_description
1 polymer ?
#
loop_
_entity_poly.entity_id
_entity_poly.type
_entity_poly.pdbx_seq_one_letter_code
_entity_poly.pdbx_strand_id
1 'polypeptide(L)'
;MPLIPYNESDVDLLARLMRAEAEGEGRQGEQLVGCVVVNRVFCDCLDFKQLRTVRDAVYQSPGGFEAVQYGYFYQRARESEKEIARKVLQGEWRWPARWALWYFRPVGACPPQWYNQPFVGQFKSHCFYEPSGDECPKLYSR
;
A
#
# COMPACT_ATOMS: atom_id res chain seq x y z
N MET A 1 -7.18 -13.37 13.59
CA MET A 1 -5.89 -12.74 13.90
C MET A 1 -5.56 -11.77 12.78
N PRO A 2 -4.95 -10.61 13.07
CA PRO A 2 -4.56 -9.66 12.02
C PRO A 2 -3.42 -10.24 11.15
N LEU A 3 -3.30 -9.78 9.91
CA LEU A 3 -2.28 -10.26 8.96
C LEU A 3 -0.87 -9.78 9.38
N ILE A 4 -0.80 -8.56 9.91
CA ILE A 4 0.40 -7.97 10.50
C ILE A 4 0.06 -7.44 11.91
N PRO A 5 1.01 -7.40 12.85
CA PRO A 5 0.79 -6.75 14.13
C PRO A 5 0.56 -5.24 13.93
N TYR A 6 -0.44 -4.68 14.61
CA TYR A 6 -0.74 -3.25 14.55
C TYR A 6 -1.40 -2.75 15.85
N ASN A 7 -1.34 -1.45 16.08
CA ASN A 7 -2.08 -0.75 17.14
C ASN A 7 -2.94 0.40 16.56
N GLU A 8 -3.66 1.14 17.39
CA GLU A 8 -4.54 2.24 16.92
C GLU A 8 -3.77 3.41 16.28
N SER A 9 -2.52 3.66 16.67
CA SER A 9 -1.68 4.66 15.99
C SER A 9 -1.30 4.23 14.57
N ASP A 10 -1.15 2.93 14.33
CA ASP A 10 -0.95 2.38 12.97
C ASP A 10 -2.22 2.51 12.12
N VAL A 11 -3.40 2.28 12.72
CA VAL A 11 -4.69 2.51 12.05
C VAL A 11 -4.82 3.98 11.63
N ASP A 12 -4.53 4.91 12.54
CA ASP A 12 -4.59 6.34 12.26
C ASP A 12 -3.55 6.79 11.23
N LEU A 13 -2.35 6.21 11.26
CA LEU A 13 -1.29 6.48 10.28
C LEU A 13 -1.68 5.98 8.89
N LEU A 14 -2.14 4.73 8.80
CA LEU A 14 -2.54 4.11 7.55
C LEU A 14 -3.74 4.82 6.93
N ALA A 15 -4.74 5.17 7.73
CA ALA A 15 -5.92 5.89 7.27
C ALA A 15 -5.57 7.27 6.68
N ARG A 16 -4.66 8.01 7.33
CA ARG A 16 -4.15 9.29 6.80
C ARG A 16 -3.42 9.11 5.48
N LEU A 17 -2.58 8.07 5.37
CA LEU A 17 -1.86 7.78 4.14
C LEU A 17 -2.82 7.44 2.99
N MET A 18 -3.78 6.55 3.23
CA MET A 18 -4.74 6.11 2.22
C MET A 18 -5.52 7.28 1.64
N ARG A 19 -6.03 8.18 2.50
CA ARG A 19 -6.64 9.43 2.04
C ARG A 19 -5.65 10.24 1.21
N ALA A 20 -4.45 10.46 1.74
CA ALA A 20 -3.52 11.38 1.12
C ALA A 20 -3.05 10.94 -0.27
N GLU A 21 -2.97 9.63 -0.50
CA GLU A 21 -2.56 9.03 -1.78
C GLU A 21 -3.74 8.78 -2.73
N ALA A 22 -4.97 8.62 -2.23
CA ALA A 22 -6.08 8.10 -3.03
C ALA A 22 -7.46 8.73 -2.77
N GLU A 23 -7.56 9.90 -2.12
CA GLU A 23 -8.84 10.58 -1.87
C GLU A 23 -9.66 10.79 -3.15
N GLY A 24 -9.03 11.22 -4.25
CA GLY A 24 -9.70 11.38 -5.55
C GLY A 24 -10.10 10.05 -6.22
N GLU A 25 -9.50 8.94 -5.78
CA GLU A 25 -9.76 7.60 -6.30
C GLU A 25 -10.92 6.91 -5.56
N GLY A 26 -11.37 7.48 -4.43
CA GLY A 26 -12.49 7.02 -3.61
C GLY A 26 -12.14 5.81 -2.73
N ARG A 27 -13.13 5.31 -1.97
CA ARG A 27 -12.91 4.25 -0.95
C ARG A 27 -12.16 3.02 -1.47
N GLN A 28 -12.40 2.62 -2.71
CA GLN A 28 -11.69 1.48 -3.30
C GLN A 28 -10.21 1.82 -3.58
N GLY A 29 -9.91 3.01 -4.09
CA GLY A 29 -8.52 3.46 -4.29
C GLY A 29 -7.75 3.53 -2.97
N GLU A 30 -8.38 4.10 -1.94
CA GLU A 30 -7.85 4.12 -0.58
C GLU A 30 -7.54 2.70 -0.08
N GLN A 31 -8.46 1.76 -0.25
CA GLN A 31 -8.26 0.35 0.12
C GLN A 31 -7.06 -0.28 -0.61
N LEU A 32 -6.88 0.01 -1.90
CA LEU A 32 -5.77 -0.51 -2.69
C LEU A 32 -4.42 0.00 -2.19
N VAL A 33 -4.31 1.30 -1.86
CA VAL A 33 -3.10 1.86 -1.24
C VAL A 33 -2.82 1.17 0.10
N GLY A 34 -3.85 0.99 0.92
CA GLY A 34 -3.73 0.30 2.20
C GLY A 34 -3.23 -1.15 2.04
N CYS A 35 -3.71 -1.87 1.03
CA CYS A 35 -3.24 -3.22 0.71
C CYS A 35 -1.74 -3.23 0.38
N VAL A 36 -1.26 -2.27 -0.43
CA VAL A 36 0.17 -2.17 -0.78
C VAL A 36 1.03 -1.98 0.48
N VAL A 37 0.62 -1.09 1.39
CA VAL A 37 1.35 -0.87 2.65
C VAL A 37 1.41 -2.15 3.49
N VAL A 38 0.28 -2.85 3.63
CA VAL A 38 0.23 -4.11 4.39
C VAL A 38 1.09 -5.19 3.72
N ASN A 39 1.05 -5.30 2.39
CA ASN A 39 1.89 -6.22 1.64
C ASN A 39 3.39 -5.94 1.87
N ARG A 40 3.79 -4.66 1.87
CA ARG A 40 5.18 -4.24 2.16
C ARG A 40 5.64 -4.66 3.56
N VAL A 41 4.78 -4.54 4.57
CA VAL A 41 5.10 -4.98 5.95
C VAL A 41 5.08 -6.51 6.08
N PHE A 42 4.15 -7.17 5.40
CA PHE A 42 3.98 -8.62 5.48
C PHE A 42 5.11 -9.36 4.75
N CYS A 43 5.50 -8.86 3.58
CA CYS A 43 6.55 -9.47 2.77
C CYS A 43 7.92 -9.39 3.46
N ASP A 44 8.87 -10.14 2.95
CA ASP A 44 10.24 -10.15 3.46
C ASP A 44 11.22 -10.34 2.30
N CYS A 45 11.09 -9.48 1.30
CA CYS A 45 11.75 -9.62 0.01
C CYS A 45 12.13 -8.25 -0.57
N LEU A 46 13.03 -8.27 -1.56
CA LEU A 46 13.41 -7.09 -2.36
C LEU A 46 13.73 -5.87 -1.48
N ASP A 47 13.13 -4.71 -1.76
CA ASP A 47 13.33 -3.45 -1.04
C ASP A 47 12.71 -3.43 0.36
N PHE A 48 11.90 -4.43 0.72
CA PHE A 48 11.00 -4.39 1.89
C PHE A 48 11.42 -5.33 3.03
N LYS A 49 12.60 -5.95 2.95
CA LYS A 49 13.13 -6.92 3.95
C LYS A 49 13.24 -6.38 5.38
N GLN A 50 13.23 -5.06 5.59
CA GLN A 50 13.39 -4.45 6.90
C GLN A 50 12.12 -3.78 7.44
N LEU A 51 11.02 -3.84 6.69
CA LEU A 51 9.76 -3.25 7.14
C LEU A 51 9.04 -4.22 8.07
N ARG A 52 8.77 -3.81 9.30
CA ARG A 52 8.09 -4.66 10.31
C ARG A 52 6.83 -4.02 10.87
N THR A 53 6.67 -2.72 10.67
CA THR A 53 5.50 -1.95 11.11
C THR A 53 4.94 -1.11 9.97
N VAL A 54 3.68 -0.69 10.12
CA VAL A 54 3.06 0.30 9.21
C VAL A 54 3.92 1.56 9.15
N ARG A 55 4.43 2.02 10.30
CA ARG A 55 5.31 3.18 10.35
C ARG A 55 6.55 3.03 9.48
N ASP A 56 7.22 1.88 9.52
CA ASP A 56 8.40 1.63 8.68
C ASP A 56 8.03 1.75 7.20
N ALA A 57 6.93 1.12 6.79
CA ALA A 57 6.49 1.14 5.39
C ALA A 57 6.08 2.55 4.92
N VAL A 58 5.42 3.34 5.78
CA VAL A 58 4.97 4.70 5.44
C VAL A 58 6.14 5.67 5.31
N TYR A 59 7.14 5.57 6.20
CA TYR A 59 8.27 6.50 6.26
C TYR A 59 9.57 5.96 5.64
N GLN A 60 9.52 4.84 4.93
CA GLN A 60 10.71 4.29 4.29
C GLN A 60 11.34 5.28 3.31
N SER A 61 12.66 5.22 3.16
CA SER A 61 13.39 5.97 2.15
C SER A 61 14.59 5.15 1.69
N PRO A 62 14.79 4.93 0.38
CA PRO A 62 13.93 5.34 -0.75
C PRO A 62 12.62 4.52 -0.87
N GLY A 63 11.73 4.92 -1.79
CA GLY A 63 10.51 4.17 -2.12
C GLY A 63 9.30 4.43 -1.22
N GLY A 64 9.40 5.38 -0.29
CA GLY A 64 8.31 5.83 0.57
C GLY A 64 7.22 6.59 -0.16
N PHE A 65 6.29 7.13 0.61
CA PHE A 65 5.14 7.87 0.09
C PHE A 65 5.42 9.37 0.07
N GLU A 66 5.13 10.03 -1.05
CA GLU A 66 5.35 11.47 -1.18
C GLU A 66 4.42 12.25 -0.23
N ALA A 67 3.22 11.72 0.07
CA ALA A 67 2.26 12.31 0.99
C ALA A 67 2.87 12.75 2.32
N VAL A 68 3.87 12.04 2.86
CA VAL A 68 4.47 12.34 4.17
C VAL A 68 5.21 13.69 4.19
N GLN A 69 5.56 14.24 3.02
CA GLN A 69 6.24 15.53 2.88
C GLN A 69 5.27 16.71 2.95
N TYR A 70 3.96 16.46 2.84
CA TYR A 70 2.95 17.51 2.74
C TYR A 70 2.12 17.65 4.02
N GLY A 71 1.84 18.89 4.43
CA GLY A 71 1.14 19.17 5.70
C GLY A 71 -0.27 18.55 5.80
N TYR A 72 -0.97 18.37 4.68
CA TYR A 72 -2.33 17.80 4.67
C TYR A 72 -2.37 16.32 5.10
N PHE A 73 -1.26 15.58 4.95
CA PHE A 73 -1.13 14.20 5.43
C PHE A 73 -1.32 14.12 6.95
N TYR A 74 -0.90 15.14 7.70
CA TYR A 74 -0.98 15.15 9.17
C TYR A 74 -2.35 15.53 9.71
N GLN A 75 -3.32 15.89 8.86
CA GLN A 75 -4.70 16.11 9.28
C GLN A 75 -5.34 14.80 9.76
N ARG A 76 -6.24 14.90 10.74
CA ARG A 76 -6.91 13.73 11.35
C ARG A 76 -7.61 12.85 10.31
N ALA A 77 -7.47 11.53 10.43
CA ALA A 77 -8.22 10.57 9.61
C ALA A 77 -9.71 10.55 9.97
N ARG A 78 -10.57 10.38 8.94
CA ARG A 78 -12.02 10.18 9.06
C ARG A 78 -12.29 8.75 9.53
N GLU A 79 -13.38 8.54 10.27
CA GLU A 79 -13.74 7.19 10.76
C GLU A 79 -13.96 6.18 9.62
N SER A 80 -14.46 6.63 8.47
CA SER A 80 -14.60 5.80 7.27
C SER A 80 -13.26 5.27 6.74
N GLU A 81 -12.19 6.06 6.85
CA GLU A 81 -10.84 5.66 6.41
C GLU A 81 -10.24 4.67 7.41
N LYS A 82 -10.45 4.91 8.71
CA LYS A 82 -10.03 3.98 9.77
C LYS A 82 -10.70 2.62 9.64
N GLU A 83 -11.98 2.59 9.26
CA GLU A 83 -12.70 1.34 8.99
C GLU A 83 -12.01 0.52 7.89
N ILE A 84 -11.64 1.18 6.77
CA ILE A 84 -10.94 0.52 5.66
C ILE A 84 -9.52 0.11 6.09
N ALA A 85 -8.81 0.96 6.84
CA ALA A 85 -7.48 0.66 7.36
C ALA A 85 -7.49 -0.61 8.22
N ARG A 86 -8.46 -0.75 9.14
CA ARG A 86 -8.61 -1.99 9.94
C ARG A 86 -8.87 -3.21 9.08
N LYS A 87 -9.70 -3.10 8.04
CA LYS A 87 -9.99 -4.20 7.10
C LYS A 87 -8.72 -4.68 6.39
N VAL A 88 -7.91 -3.77 5.84
CA VAL A 88 -6.68 -4.16 5.15
C VAL A 88 -5.63 -4.73 6.10
N LEU A 89 -5.51 -4.19 7.32
CA LEU A 89 -4.61 -4.72 8.36
C LEU A 89 -5.00 -6.13 8.81
N GLN A 90 -6.29 -6.46 8.73
CA GLN A 90 -6.82 -7.81 8.97
C GLN A 90 -6.66 -8.75 7.76
N GLY A 91 -6.11 -8.26 6.65
CA GLY A 91 -5.86 -9.06 5.45
C GLY A 91 -6.98 -9.03 4.42
N GLU A 92 -7.94 -8.11 4.51
CA GLU A 92 -8.85 -7.85 3.38
C GLU A 92 -8.04 -7.26 2.21
N TRP A 93 -8.30 -7.72 1.00
CA TRP A 93 -7.66 -7.22 -0.22
C TRP A 93 -8.67 -6.95 -1.32
N ARG A 94 -8.23 -6.13 -2.28
CA ARG A 94 -8.89 -5.92 -3.56
C ARG A 94 -7.89 -6.03 -4.69
N TRP A 95 -8.37 -6.53 -5.83
CA TRP A 95 -7.61 -6.45 -7.08
C TRP A 95 -7.57 -4.98 -7.56
N PRO A 96 -6.45 -4.47 -8.08
CA PRO A 96 -5.19 -5.15 -8.42
C PRO A 96 -4.13 -5.22 -7.30
N ALA A 97 -4.44 -4.83 -6.05
CA ALA A 97 -3.45 -4.73 -4.98
C ALA A 97 -3.27 -6.00 -4.11
N ARG A 98 -3.71 -7.18 -4.58
CA ARG A 98 -3.63 -8.42 -3.79
C ARG A 98 -2.19 -8.77 -3.41
N TRP A 99 -1.26 -8.65 -4.36
CA TRP A 99 0.18 -8.87 -4.17
C TRP A 99 1.01 -7.68 -4.67
N ALA A 100 0.38 -6.57 -5.03
CA ALA A 100 1.12 -5.39 -5.47
C ALA A 100 1.96 -4.84 -4.32
N LEU A 101 3.22 -4.52 -4.61
CA LEU A 101 4.14 -3.83 -3.71
C LEU A 101 4.45 -2.41 -4.20
N TRP A 102 4.19 -2.13 -5.48
CA TRP A 102 4.39 -0.82 -6.08
C TRP A 102 3.14 -0.36 -6.80
N TYR A 103 2.94 0.95 -6.80
CA TYR A 103 2.02 1.64 -7.68
C TYR A 103 2.53 3.03 -7.98
N PHE A 104 2.08 3.61 -9.09
CA PHE A 104 2.30 5.02 -9.39
C PHE A 104 1.25 5.53 -10.40
N ARG A 105 1.24 6.84 -10.60
CA ARG A 105 0.40 7.52 -11.59
C ARG A 105 1.23 7.97 -12.79
N PRO A 106 1.25 7.23 -13.92
CA PRO A 106 1.96 7.67 -15.12
C PRO A 106 1.25 8.84 -15.80
N VAL A 107 2.01 9.62 -16.57
CA VAL A 107 1.45 10.52 -17.60
C VAL A 107 1.24 9.70 -18.86
N GLY A 108 0.12 8.96 -18.95
CA GLY A 108 -0.23 8.13 -20.11
C GLY A 108 -0.64 6.70 -19.75
N ALA A 109 -0.42 5.77 -20.68
CA ALA A 109 -0.70 4.35 -20.46
C ALA A 109 0.23 3.74 -19.40
N CYS A 110 -0.27 2.75 -18.65
CA CYS A 110 0.55 2.00 -17.71
C CYS A 110 1.70 1.29 -18.45
N PRO A 111 2.96 1.52 -18.06
CA PRO A 111 4.08 0.75 -18.60
C PRO A 111 3.92 -0.75 -18.28
N PRO A 112 4.31 -1.65 -19.19
CA PRO A 112 4.19 -3.09 -18.98
C PRO A 112 5.04 -3.60 -17.81
N GLN A 113 6.09 -2.86 -17.44
CA GLN A 113 6.97 -3.17 -16.32
C GLN A 113 7.42 -1.90 -15.61
N TRP A 114 7.70 -2.02 -14.30
CA TRP A 114 8.32 -0.98 -13.49
C TRP A 114 9.24 -1.63 -12.45
N TYR A 115 10.47 -1.14 -12.29
CA TYR A 115 11.53 -1.78 -11.48
C TYR A 115 11.74 -3.28 -11.78
N ASN A 116 11.67 -3.66 -13.06
CA ASN A 116 11.68 -5.07 -13.54
C ASN A 116 10.50 -5.93 -13.07
N GLN A 117 9.46 -5.32 -12.48
CA GLN A 117 8.27 -6.01 -12.01
C GLN A 117 7.12 -5.85 -13.00
N PRO A 118 6.34 -6.91 -13.28
CA PRO A 118 5.26 -6.89 -14.26
C PRO A 118 4.07 -6.03 -13.81
N PHE A 119 3.42 -5.39 -14.78
CA PHE A 119 2.14 -4.73 -14.60
C PHE A 119 1.04 -5.74 -14.29
N VAL A 120 0.29 -5.48 -13.23
CA VAL A 120 -0.83 -6.34 -12.78
C VAL A 120 -2.16 -5.81 -13.28
N GLY A 121 -2.36 -4.51 -13.12
CA GLY A 121 -3.65 -3.90 -13.36
C GLY A 121 -3.68 -2.42 -13.03
N GLN A 122 -4.67 -1.75 -13.59
CA GLN A 122 -4.92 -0.33 -13.38
C GLN A 122 -6.20 -0.17 -12.59
N PHE A 123 -6.18 0.69 -11.58
CA PHE A 123 -7.40 1.24 -10.98
C PHE A 123 -7.38 2.74 -11.16
N LYS A 124 -8.26 3.24 -12.02
CA LYS A 124 -8.33 4.66 -12.40
C LYS A 124 -6.94 5.20 -12.76
N SER A 125 -6.37 6.13 -11.99
CA SER A 125 -5.07 6.73 -12.32
C SER A 125 -3.85 5.91 -11.87
N HIS A 126 -4.03 4.87 -11.04
CA HIS A 126 -2.95 4.10 -10.45
C HIS A 126 -2.69 2.78 -11.20
N CYS A 127 -1.44 2.58 -11.60
CA CYS A 127 -0.94 1.34 -12.18
C CYS A 127 -0.22 0.54 -11.09
N PHE A 128 -0.55 -0.74 -10.93
CA PHE A 128 -0.04 -1.59 -9.86
C PHE A 128 0.90 -2.67 -10.41
N TYR A 129 1.93 -2.99 -9.63
CA TYR A 129 3.01 -3.92 -9.98
C TYR A 129 3.30 -4.85 -8.80
N GLU A 130 3.53 -6.13 -9.08
CA GLU A 130 3.81 -7.17 -8.09
C GLU A 130 5.11 -7.91 -8.41
N PRO A 131 5.82 -8.42 -7.40
CA PRO A 131 7.04 -9.19 -7.61
C PRO A 131 6.75 -10.58 -8.18
N SER A 132 7.74 -11.26 -8.76
CA SER A 132 7.56 -12.69 -9.03
C SER A 132 7.45 -13.51 -7.74
N GLY A 133 6.79 -14.68 -7.83
CA GLY A 133 6.70 -15.61 -6.70
C GLY A 133 8.06 -16.14 -6.23
N ASP A 134 9.03 -16.24 -7.14
CA ASP A 134 10.40 -16.68 -6.82
C ASP A 134 11.17 -15.61 -6.05
N GLU A 135 10.98 -14.32 -6.38
CA GLU A 135 11.61 -13.21 -5.66
C GLU A 135 10.97 -12.93 -4.30
N CYS A 136 9.66 -13.18 -4.17
CA CYS A 136 8.91 -12.86 -2.96
C CYS A 136 7.93 -13.96 -2.53
N PRO A 137 8.41 -15.17 -2.18
CA PRO A 137 7.55 -16.32 -1.91
C PRO A 137 6.59 -16.11 -0.74
N LYS A 138 7.04 -15.39 0.30
CA LYS A 138 6.22 -15.09 1.49
C LYS A 138 4.97 -14.28 1.13
N LEU A 139 5.04 -13.38 0.15
CA LEU A 139 3.88 -12.57 -0.24
C LEU A 139 2.75 -13.42 -0.82
N TYR A 140 3.11 -14.51 -1.51
CA TYR A 140 2.17 -15.45 -2.12
C TYR A 140 1.68 -16.56 -1.18
N SER A 141 2.21 -16.65 0.04
CA SER A 141 1.80 -17.65 1.05
C SER A 141 0.67 -17.18 1.98
N ARG A 142 0.03 -16.06 1.64
CA ARG A 142 -1.03 -15.41 2.42
C ARG A 142 -2.37 -16.14 2.32
#